data_AF-A0AAU6EGK0-F1
#
_entry.id   AF-A0AAU6EGK0-F1
#
_cell.length_a   1.000
_cell.length_b   1.000
_cell.length_c   1.000
_cell.angle_alpha   90.00
_cell.angle_beta   90.00
_cell.angle_gamma   90.00
#
_symmetry.space_group_name_H-M   'P 1'
#
loop_
_entity.id
_entity.type
_entity.pdbx_description
1 polymer ?
#
loop_
_entity_poly.entity_id
_entity_poly.type
_entity_poly.pdbx_seq_one_letter_code
_entity_poly.pdbx_strand_id
1 'polypeptide(L)' 'MRHLKIIKGDATPEEIAAVVIALSTRAAPASPASKAPQTSKSWSNHSHRMRKVLPVGQGAWRSSALPR' A
#
# COMPACT_ATOMS: atom_id res chain seq x y z
N MET A 1 22.75 -0.73 -8.22
CA MET A 1 21.75 -1.80 -8.01
C MET A 1 20.95 -1.98 -9.28
N ARG A 2 20.97 -3.16 -9.91
CA ARG A 2 20.08 -3.46 -11.05
C ARG A 2 18.76 -4.01 -10.52
N HIS A 3 17.68 -3.27 -10.70
CA HIS A 3 16.34 -3.54 -10.15
C HIS A 3 15.46 -4.40 -11.07
N LEU A 4 16.00 -4.86 -12.21
CA LEU A 4 15.27 -5.65 -13.20
C LEU A 4 16.19 -6.73 -13.78
N LYS A 5 15.70 -7.98 -13.81
CA LYS A 5 16.39 -9.14 -14.37
C LYS A 5 15.47 -9.82 -15.37
N ILE A 6 15.96 -10.05 -16.59
CA ILE A 6 15.26 -10.83 -17.61
C ILE A 6 15.46 -12.30 -17.28
N ILE A 7 14.35 -13.02 -17.07
CA ILE A 7 14.37 -14.46 -16.73
C ILE A 7 14.11 -15.31 -17.98
N LYS A 8 13.33 -14.78 -18.92
CA LYS A 8 12.88 -15.45 -20.14
C LYS A 8 12.91 -14.45 -21.31
N GLY A 9 13.48 -14.84 -22.45
CA GLY A 9 13.83 -13.96 -23.56
C GLY A 9 12.95 -14.08 -24.81
N ASP A 10 12.00 -15.01 -24.82
CA ASP A 10 11.04 -15.32 -25.90
C ASP A 10 9.64 -14.74 -25.60
N ALA A 11 9.58 -13.49 -25.14
CA ALA A 11 8.30 -12.82 -24.92
C ALA A 11 7.63 -12.47 -26.26
N THR A 12 6.32 -12.62 -26.34
CA THR A 12 5.58 -12.21 -27.54
C THR A 12 5.52 -10.68 -27.64
N PRO A 13 5.26 -10.10 -28.82
CA PRO A 13 5.10 -8.65 -28.97
C PRO A 13 4.04 -8.05 -28.03
N GLU A 14 2.96 -8.79 -27.78
CA GLU A 14 1.87 -8.41 -26.89
C GLU A 14 2.33 -8.35 -25.42
N GLU A 15 3.14 -9.32 -24.99
CA GLU A 15 3.69 -9.36 -23.63
C GLU A 15 4.67 -8.20 -23.40
N ILE A 16 5.49 -7.89 -24.40
CA ILE A 16 6.38 -6.72 -24.37
C ILE A 16 5.56 -5.44 -24.20
N ALA A 17 4.48 -5.29 -24.97
CA ALA A 17 3.58 -4.15 -24.86
C ALA A 17 2.96 -4.05 -23.46
N ALA A 18 2.50 -5.16 -22.89
CA ALA A 18 1.92 -5.20 -21.55
C ALA A 18 2.92 -4.74 -20.47
N VAL A 19 4.17 -5.22 -20.54
CA VAL A 19 5.24 -4.81 -19.60
C VAL A 19 5.57 -3.32 -19.75
N VAL A 20 5.65 -2.81 -20.98
CA VAL A 20 5.88 -1.39 -21.25
C VAL A 20 4.75 -0.53 -20.69
N ILE A 21 3.49 -0.93 -20.87
CA ILE A 21 2.32 -0.23 -20.31
C ILE A 21 2.36 -0.24 -18.78
N ALA A 22 2.66 -1.38 -18.16
CA ALA A 22 2.73 -1.48 -16.70
C ALA A 22 3.84 -0.59 -16.12
N LEU A 23 5.00 -0.52 -16.79
CA LEU A 23 6.11 0.31 -16.34
C LEU A 23 5.84 1.81 -16.57
N SER A 24 5.24 2.18 -17.71
CA SER A 24 4.92 3.58 -18.01
C SER A 24 3.83 4.12 -17.10
N THR A 25 2.78 3.32 -16.83
CA THR A 25 1.72 3.68 -15.87
C THR A 25 2.25 3.83 -14.45
N ARG A 26 3.18 2.98 -14.02
CA ARG A 26 3.83 3.09 -12.71
C ARG A 26 4.77 4.30 -12.61
N ALA A 27 5.46 4.63 -13.69
CA ALA A 27 6.39 5.76 -13.74
C ALA A 27 5.69 7.11 -13.97
N ALA A 28 4.43 7.10 -14.40
CA ALA A 28 3.67 8.31 -14.63
C ALA A 28 3.60 9.13 -13.32
N PRO A 29 3.93 10.42 -13.37
CA PRO A 29 3.82 11.28 -12.20
C PRO A 29 2.37 11.27 -11.73
N ALA A 30 2.17 11.13 -10.42
CA ALA A 30 0.85 11.25 -9.84
C ALA A 30 0.28 12.62 -10.24
N SER A 31 -0.80 12.61 -11.03
CA SER A 31 -1.57 13.83 -11.27
C SER A 31 -1.95 14.43 -9.91
N PRO A 32 -1.89 15.78 -9.72
CA PRO A 32 -2.21 16.38 -8.44
C PRO A 32 -3.64 16.01 -8.05
N ALA A 33 -3.76 14.99 -7.20
CA ALA A 33 -5.03 14.51 -6.72
C ALA A 33 -5.64 15.60 -5.84
N SER A 34 -6.85 16.04 -6.20
CA SER A 34 -7.75 16.74 -5.30
C SER A 34 -7.77 16.00 -3.96
N LYS A 35 -7.28 16.68 -2.90
CA LYS A 35 -7.33 16.31 -1.48
C LYS A 35 -7.24 14.80 -1.23
N ALA A 36 -6.01 14.29 -1.13
CA ALA A 36 -5.74 12.89 -0.80
C ALA A 36 -6.69 12.37 0.30
N PRO A 37 -7.38 11.24 0.09
CA PRO A 37 -8.12 10.58 1.16
C PRO A 37 -7.16 10.37 2.33
N GLN A 38 -7.63 10.68 3.55
CA GLN A 38 -6.90 10.45 4.80
C GLN A 38 -6.10 9.16 4.69
N THR A 39 -4.77 9.29 4.63
CA THR A 39 -3.83 8.23 4.31
C THR A 39 -4.32 6.90 4.86
N SER A 40 -4.68 5.98 3.96
CA SER A 40 -4.98 4.61 4.36
C SER A 40 -3.80 4.17 5.23
N LYS A 41 -4.11 3.78 6.48
CA LYS A 41 -3.11 3.44 7.49
C LYS A 41 -2.06 2.55 6.83
N SER A 42 -0.85 3.10 6.65
CA SER A 42 0.21 2.40 5.95
C SER A 42 0.37 1.03 6.60
N TRP A 43 0.18 -0.02 5.82
CA TRP A 43 0.25 -1.39 6.30
C TRP A 43 1.65 -1.73 6.85
N SER A 44 2.67 -0.95 6.43
CA SER A 44 4.05 -1.04 6.91
C SER A 44 4.37 -0.10 8.09
N ASN A 45 3.39 0.64 8.62
CA ASN A 45 3.65 1.55 9.73
C ASN A 45 3.96 0.77 11.02
N HIS A 46 5.22 0.83 11.44
CA HIS A 46 5.74 0.09 12.59
C HIS A 46 5.09 0.49 13.91
N SER A 47 4.51 1.70 14.01
CA SER A 47 3.74 2.11 15.19
C SER A 47 2.52 1.21 15.45
N HIS A 48 1.97 0.55 14.41
CA HIS A 48 0.89 -0.42 14.58
C HIS A 48 1.33 -1.74 15.23
N ARG A 49 2.64 -2.04 15.25
CA ARG A 49 3.20 -3.20 15.95
C ARG A 49 3.44 -2.93 17.44
N MET A 50 3.39 -1.67 17.86
CA MET A 50 3.57 -1.29 19.25
C MET A 50 2.25 -1.37 20.00
N ARG A 51 2.30 -1.85 21.25
CA ARG A 51 1.13 -1.89 22.14
C ARG A 51 0.66 -0.46 22.41
N LYS A 52 -0.64 -0.21 22.22
CA LYS A 52 -1.29 1.04 22.64
C LYS A 52 -1.73 0.96 24.10
N VAL A 53 -1.82 2.12 24.75
CA VAL A 53 -2.39 2.23 26.09
C VAL A 53 -3.85 1.76 26.06
N LEU A 54 -4.24 0.90 27.01
CA LEU A 54 -5.62 0.46 27.13
C LEU A 54 -6.43 1.54 27.86
N PRO A 55 -7.59 1.94 27.34
CA PRO A 55 -8.45 2.89 28.03
C PRO A 55 -8.96 2.28 29.34
N VAL A 56 -8.94 3.06 30.42
CA VAL A 56 -9.54 2.72 31.71
C VAL A 56 -10.78 3.59 31.94
N GLY A 57 -11.82 3.03 32.58
CA GLY A 57 -13.05 3.76 32.92
C GLY A 57 -14.32 3.14 32.36
N GLN A 58 -15.43 3.86 32.53
CA GLN A 58 -16.77 3.39 32.13
C GLN A 58 -16.81 3.08 30.62
N GLY A 59 -17.29 1.89 30.26
CA GLY A 59 -17.37 1.44 28.88
C GLY A 59 -16.07 0.88 28.28
N ALA A 60 -14.95 0.89 29.01
CA ALA A 60 -13.68 0.32 28.54
C ALA A 60 -13.81 -1.17 28.20
N TRP A 61 -14.48 -1.94 29.07
CA TRP A 61 -14.77 -3.37 28.85
C TRP A 61 -15.60 -3.60 27.59
N ARG A 62 -16.63 -2.79 27.34
CA ARG A 62 -17.48 -2.92 26.14
C ARG A 62 -16.69 -2.60 24.86
N SER A 63 -15.82 -1.59 24.91
CA SER A 63 -14.97 -1.22 23.77
C SER A 63 -13.84 -2.21 23.45
N SER A 64 -13.64 -3.23 24.28
CA SER A 64 -12.64 -4.29 24.01
C SER A 64 -13.11 -5.31 22.97
N ALA A 65 -14.43 -5.52 22.88
CA ALA A 65 -15.05 -6.53 22.02
C ALA A 65 -15.84 -5.94 20.84
N LEU A 66 -16.08 -4.62 20.82
CA LEU A 66 -16.81 -3.94 19.75
C LEU A 66 -15.97 -2.81 19.14
N PRO A 67 -16.08 -2.58 17.81
CA PRO A 67 -15.50 -1.39 17.17
C PRO A 67 -16.06 -0.10 17.80
N ARG A 68 -15.21 0.92 17.89
CA ARG A 68 -15.63 2.31 18.14
C ARG A 68 -16.02 2.99 16.85
#